data_AF-A0A392PKT4-F1
#
_entry.id   AF-A0A392PKT4-F1
#
_cell.length_a   1.000
_cell.length_b   1.000
_cell.length_c   1.000
_cell.angle_alpha   90.00
_cell.angle_beta   90.00
_cell.angle_gamma   90.00
#
_symmetry.space_group_name_H-M   'P 1'
#
loop_
_entity.id
_entity.type
_entity.pdbx_description
1 polymer ?
#
loop_
_entity_poly.entity_id
_entity_poly.type
_entity_poly.pdbx_seq_one_letter_code
_entity_poly.pdbx_strand_id
1 'polypeptide(L)'
;MLVTTVGMRTEWGKLMETLNEGGEDETPLQVKLNGVATIIGKIGLGFAIVTFLVLTIRFLVEKVLHGEISNWSSNDATKLLDFFAIAVTIIVVAVPEGLPLAVTLSLAFAMKKLMNDMALVRHLSACETMGSASCICTDKTGTLTTNHMVVNKIWICEKTTQLKGNESADELKTNINEGVISILSQAIFQNTSAEVVKDKNGK
;
A
#
# COMPACT_ATOMS: atom_id res chain seq x y z
N MET A 1 -9.08 14.64 41.27
CA MET A 1 -9.04 13.63 40.19
C MET A 1 -7.84 12.73 40.47
N LEU A 2 -8.01 11.40 40.53
CA LEU A 2 -6.95 10.43 40.84
C LEU A 2 -6.43 9.83 39.53
N VAL A 3 -5.11 9.83 39.32
CA VAL A 3 -4.49 9.19 38.16
C VAL A 3 -4.31 7.70 38.46
N THR A 4 -4.93 6.82 37.65
CA THR A 4 -4.90 5.37 37.86
C THR A 4 -3.77 4.68 37.10
N THR A 5 -3.41 5.16 35.90
CA THR A 5 -2.34 4.61 35.06
C THR A 5 -1.67 5.71 34.23
N VAL A 6 -0.40 5.51 33.85
CA VAL A 6 0.39 6.41 33.00
C VAL A 6 1.26 5.59 32.02
N GLY A 7 1.64 6.20 30.90
CA GLY A 7 2.50 5.60 29.89
C GLY A 7 1.88 4.37 29.21
N MET A 8 2.71 3.35 28.92
CA MET A 8 2.30 2.12 28.19
C MET A 8 1.24 1.29 28.92
N ARG A 9 1.05 1.50 30.22
CA ARG A 9 0.02 0.80 31.01
C ARG A 9 -1.39 1.37 30.80
N THR A 10 -1.51 2.50 30.13
CA THR A 10 -2.81 3.07 29.71
C THR A 10 -3.36 2.32 28.51
N GLU A 11 -4.67 2.39 28.29
CA GLU A 11 -5.29 1.77 27.11
C GLU A 11 -4.77 2.37 25.78
N TRP A 12 -4.46 3.67 25.78
CA TRP A 12 -3.81 4.31 24.63
C TRP A 12 -2.39 3.76 24.40
N GLY A 13 -1.65 3.55 25.47
CA GLY A 13 -0.32 2.94 25.43
C GLY A 13 -0.34 1.53 24.84
N LYS A 14 -1.25 0.68 25.31
CA LYS A 14 -1.45 -0.68 24.78
C LYS A 14 -1.85 -0.66 23.31
N LEU A 15 -2.77 0.23 22.91
CA LEU A 15 -3.19 0.36 21.51
C LEU A 15 -2.00 0.74 20.61
N MET A 16 -1.16 1.68 21.05
CA MET A 16 0.02 2.11 20.29
C MET A 16 1.06 0.99 20.16
N GLU A 17 1.20 0.15 21.19
CA GLU A 17 2.07 -1.03 21.14
C GLU A 17 1.60 -2.01 20.07
N THR A 18 0.32 -2.38 20.06
CA THR A 18 -0.25 -3.28 19.05
C THR A 18 -0.14 -2.72 17.62
N LEU A 19 -0.24 -1.39 17.45
CA LEU A 19 -0.07 -0.76 16.14
C LEU A 19 1.38 -0.81 15.63
N ASN A 20 2.36 -0.87 16.53
CA ASN A 20 3.79 -0.83 16.18
C ASN A 20 4.40 -2.23 15.96
N GLU A 21 3.68 -3.31 16.28
CA GLU A 21 4.12 -4.69 16.03
C GLU A 21 4.05 -5.09 14.53
N GLY A 22 3.38 -4.29 13.70
CA GLY A 22 3.31 -4.52 12.25
C GLY A 22 4.61 -4.11 11.54
N GLY A 23 5.45 -5.09 11.20
CA GLY A 23 6.63 -4.88 10.36
C GLY A 23 6.29 -4.51 8.91
N GLU A 24 7.30 -4.07 8.15
CA GLU A 24 7.16 -3.84 6.71
C GLU A 24 7.22 -5.17 5.95
N ASP A 25 6.07 -5.67 5.53
CA ASP A 25 5.97 -6.86 4.68
C ASP A 25 6.31 -6.54 3.21
N GLU A 26 6.99 -7.47 2.52
CA GLU A 26 7.20 -7.40 1.07
C GLU A 26 5.87 -7.35 0.31
N THR A 27 5.87 -6.69 -0.86
CA THR A 27 4.63 -6.56 -1.64
C THR A 27 4.22 -7.90 -2.26
N PRO A 28 2.92 -8.20 -2.43
CA PRO A 28 2.48 -9.46 -3.04
C PRO A 28 3.06 -9.69 -4.45
N LEU A 29 3.29 -8.63 -5.23
CA LEU A 29 3.93 -8.68 -6.55
C LEU A 29 5.42 -8.97 -6.42
N GLN A 30 6.12 -8.36 -5.46
CA GLN A 30 7.53 -8.67 -5.20
C GLN A 30 7.72 -10.15 -4.87
N VAL A 31 6.88 -10.71 -4.00
CA VAL A 31 6.92 -12.14 -3.64
C VAL A 31 6.70 -13.03 -4.87
N LYS A 32 5.68 -12.74 -5.69
CA LYS A 32 5.40 -13.51 -6.91
C LYS A 32 6.52 -13.40 -7.96
N LEU A 33 7.05 -12.19 -8.16
CA LEU A 33 8.11 -11.94 -9.11
C LEU A 33 9.43 -12.60 -8.69
N ASN A 34 9.75 -12.59 -7.39
CA ASN A 34 10.88 -13.32 -6.86
C ASN A 34 10.71 -14.85 -7.08
N GLY A 35 9.47 -15.36 -6.93
CA GLY A 35 9.12 -16.73 -7.32
C GLY A 35 9.38 -17.02 -8.80
N VAL A 36 8.97 -16.13 -9.70
CA VAL A 36 9.24 -16.30 -11.15
C VAL A 36 10.73 -16.20 -11.47
N ALA A 37 11.44 -15.23 -10.89
CA ALA A 37 12.88 -15.03 -11.09
C ALA A 37 13.69 -16.26 -10.64
N THR A 38 13.32 -16.85 -9.50
CA THR A 38 13.97 -18.07 -9.00
C THR A 38 13.68 -19.30 -9.86
N ILE A 39 12.48 -19.42 -10.45
CA ILE A 39 12.16 -20.49 -11.41
C ILE A 39 13.03 -20.35 -12.68
N ILE A 40 13.08 -19.15 -13.26
CA ILE A 40 13.91 -18.87 -14.44
C ILE A 40 15.38 -19.16 -14.13
N GLY A 41 15.88 -18.71 -12.98
CA GLY A 41 17.25 -18.98 -12.52
C GLY A 41 17.56 -20.46 -12.39
N LYS A 42 16.65 -21.27 -11.82
CA LYS A 42 16.81 -22.73 -11.72
C LYS A 42 16.88 -23.41 -13.08
N ILE A 43 16.01 -23.00 -14.01
CA ILE A 43 16.00 -23.54 -15.38
C ILE A 43 17.29 -23.15 -16.12
N GLY A 44 17.69 -21.88 -16.03
CA GLY A 44 18.94 -21.37 -16.62
C GLY A 44 20.18 -22.09 -16.09
N LEU A 45 20.23 -22.34 -14.78
CA LEU A 45 21.30 -23.13 -14.16
C LEU A 45 21.35 -24.56 -14.71
N GLY A 46 20.19 -25.20 -14.87
CA GLY A 46 20.09 -26.53 -15.49
C GLY A 46 20.69 -26.56 -16.90
N PHE A 47 20.31 -25.61 -17.75
CA PHE A 47 20.86 -25.51 -19.11
C PHE A 47 22.37 -25.22 -19.12
N ALA A 48 22.85 -24.35 -18.24
CA ALA A 48 24.28 -24.04 -18.15
C ALA A 48 25.11 -25.28 -17.80
N ILE A 49 24.68 -26.06 -16.80
CA ILE A 49 25.34 -27.30 -16.39
C ILE A 49 25.31 -28.34 -17.51
N VAL A 50 24.16 -28.54 -18.14
CA VAL A 50 24.01 -29.50 -19.25
C VAL A 50 24.93 -29.11 -20.42
N THR A 51 24.98 -27.83 -20.79
CA THR A 51 25.81 -27.35 -21.90
C THR A 51 27.30 -27.52 -21.58
N PHE A 52 27.72 -27.18 -20.36
CA PHE A 52 29.09 -27.38 -19.90
C PHE A 52 29.51 -28.85 -19.92
N LEU A 53 28.66 -29.75 -19.43
CA LEU A 53 28.92 -31.19 -19.44
C LEU A 53 28.99 -31.74 -20.86
N VAL A 54 28.07 -31.34 -21.74
CA VAL A 54 28.08 -31.80 -23.15
C VAL A 54 29.36 -31.37 -23.86
N LEU A 55 29.78 -30.12 -23.71
CA LEU A 55 31.03 -29.61 -24.30
C LEU A 55 32.27 -30.30 -23.72
N THR A 56 32.29 -30.48 -22.41
CA THR A 56 33.42 -31.15 -21.71
C THR A 56 33.52 -32.63 -22.07
N ILE A 57 32.40 -33.35 -22.12
CA ILE A 57 32.35 -34.77 -22.51
C ILE A 57 32.75 -34.93 -23.97
N ARG A 58 32.24 -34.08 -24.87
CA ARG A 58 32.62 -34.10 -26.29
C ARG A 58 34.12 -33.89 -26.46
N PHE A 59 34.70 -32.92 -25.74
CA PHE A 59 36.14 -32.67 -25.75
C PHE A 59 36.94 -33.87 -25.21
N LEU A 60 36.48 -34.50 -24.12
CA LEU A 60 37.12 -35.70 -23.57
C LEU A 60 37.08 -36.88 -24.55
N VAL A 61 35.93 -37.14 -25.19
CA VAL A 61 35.79 -38.22 -26.18
C VAL A 61 36.71 -38.01 -27.38
N GLU A 62 36.80 -36.78 -27.90
CA GLU A 62 37.65 -36.44 -29.04
C GLU A 62 39.15 -36.62 -28.70
N LYS A 63 39.55 -36.27 -27.48
CA LYS A 63 40.91 -36.46 -26.96
C LYS A 63 41.25 -37.93 -26.71
N VAL A 64 40.28 -38.73 -26.26
CA VAL A 64 40.42 -40.20 -26.11
C VAL A 64 40.55 -40.88 -27.48
N LEU A 65 39.75 -40.48 -28.47
CA LEU A 65 39.80 -41.06 -29.83
C LEU A 65 41.12 -40.79 -30.54
N HIS A 66 41.70 -39.60 -30.35
CA HIS A 66 43.01 -39.25 -30.94
C HIS A 66 44.21 -39.82 -30.18
N GLY A 67 44.00 -40.52 -29.05
CA GLY A 67 45.06 -41.20 -28.29
C GLY A 67 45.98 -40.28 -27.47
N GLU A 68 45.65 -38.99 -27.34
CA GLU A 68 46.48 -37.98 -26.65
C GLU A 68 46.10 -37.78 -25.17
N ILE A 69 45.83 -38.86 -24.44
CA ILE A 69 45.37 -38.77 -23.03
C ILE A 69 46.49 -38.25 -22.10
N SER A 70 47.76 -38.52 -22.44
CA SER A 70 48.91 -38.27 -21.55
C SER A 70 49.52 -36.86 -21.65
N ASN A 71 49.24 -36.10 -22.71
CA ASN A 71 49.80 -34.76 -22.89
C ASN A 71 48.74 -33.71 -22.56
N TRP A 72 48.77 -33.22 -21.33
CA TRP A 72 47.95 -32.08 -20.92
C TRP A 72 48.69 -30.80 -21.32
N SER A 73 48.21 -30.14 -22.37
CA SER A 73 48.82 -28.90 -22.87
C SER A 73 48.11 -27.68 -22.30
N SER A 74 48.82 -26.55 -22.23
CA SER A 74 48.25 -25.25 -21.84
C SER A 74 47.03 -24.86 -22.70
N ASN A 75 46.98 -25.34 -23.94
CA ASN A 75 45.88 -25.11 -24.88
C ASN A 75 44.57 -25.86 -24.53
N ASP A 76 44.65 -26.93 -23.73
CA ASP A 76 43.47 -27.66 -23.27
C ASP A 76 42.80 -26.96 -22.09
N ALA A 77 43.62 -26.35 -21.22
CA ALA A 77 43.14 -25.56 -20.10
C ALA A 77 42.39 -24.31 -20.59
N THR A 78 42.88 -23.64 -21.64
CA THR A 78 42.17 -22.50 -22.26
C THR A 78 40.83 -22.92 -22.86
N LYS A 79 40.74 -24.07 -23.54
CA LYS A 79 39.46 -24.58 -24.08
C LYS A 79 38.44 -24.90 -22.98
N LEU A 80 38.87 -25.49 -21.87
CA LEU A 80 38.00 -25.73 -20.72
C LEU A 80 37.52 -24.43 -20.08
N LEU A 81 38.39 -23.42 -19.99
CA LEU A 81 38.01 -22.09 -19.53
C LEU A 81 37.00 -21.43 -20.48
N ASP A 82 37.12 -21.62 -21.80
CA ASP A 82 36.14 -21.12 -22.77
C ASP A 82 34.78 -21.79 -22.58
N PHE A 83 34.73 -23.11 -22.36
CA PHE A 83 33.47 -23.82 -22.07
C PHE A 83 32.84 -23.36 -20.75
N PHE A 84 33.67 -23.11 -19.73
CA PHE A 84 33.22 -22.55 -18.47
C PHE A 84 32.68 -21.12 -18.66
N ALA A 85 33.36 -20.28 -19.45
CA ALA A 85 32.91 -18.94 -19.77
C ALA A 85 31.55 -18.97 -20.49
N ILE A 86 31.34 -19.88 -21.43
CA ILE A 86 30.03 -20.08 -22.10
C ILE A 86 28.94 -20.47 -21.09
N ALA A 87 29.24 -21.35 -20.13
CA ALA A 87 28.27 -21.71 -19.10
C ALA A 87 27.90 -20.50 -18.22
N VAL A 88 28.88 -19.67 -17.86
CA VAL A 88 28.65 -18.44 -17.09
C VAL A 88 27.86 -17.41 -17.89
N THR A 89 28.12 -17.23 -19.19
CA THR A 89 27.34 -16.30 -20.02
C THR A 89 25.88 -16.71 -20.12
N ILE A 90 25.58 -18.01 -20.20
CA ILE A 90 24.19 -18.52 -20.15
C ILE A 90 23.50 -18.12 -18.84
N ILE A 91 24.20 -18.24 -17.70
CA ILE A 91 23.63 -17.88 -16.38
C ILE A 91 23.34 -16.38 -16.31
N VAL A 92 24.29 -15.52 -16.71
CA VAL A 92 24.13 -14.06 -16.67
C VAL A 92 22.97 -13.60 -17.56
N VAL A 93 22.80 -14.21 -18.73
CA VAL A 93 21.68 -13.89 -19.63
C VAL A 93 20.34 -14.42 -19.09
N ALA A 94 20.34 -15.52 -18.34
CA ALA A 94 19.14 -16.13 -17.80
C ALA A 94 18.58 -15.42 -16.56
N VAL A 95 19.41 -14.78 -15.72
CA VAL A 95 18.94 -14.08 -14.52
C VAL A 95 18.38 -12.70 -14.90
N PRO A 96 17.08 -12.44 -14.69
CA PRO A 96 16.47 -11.17 -15.08
C PRO A 96 16.72 -10.08 -14.02
N GLU A 97 17.96 -9.56 -13.95
CA GLU A 97 18.35 -8.51 -13.00
C GLU A 97 17.57 -7.19 -13.18
N GLY A 98 17.03 -6.95 -14.38
CA GLY A 98 16.23 -5.75 -14.68
C GLY A 98 14.78 -5.82 -14.17
N LEU A 99 14.29 -7.00 -13.78
CA LEU A 99 12.88 -7.19 -13.43
C LEU A 99 12.47 -6.47 -12.13
N PRO A 100 13.23 -6.54 -11.01
CA PRO A 100 12.92 -5.75 -9.81
C PRO A 100 13.02 -4.24 -10.02
N LEU A 101 13.96 -3.81 -10.88
CA LEU A 101 14.20 -2.40 -11.18
C LEU A 101 13.04 -1.80 -11.98
N ALA A 102 12.57 -2.51 -13.01
CA ALA A 102 11.43 -2.08 -13.83
C ALA A 102 10.14 -1.91 -12.99
N VAL A 103 9.91 -2.81 -12.05
CA VAL A 103 8.73 -2.81 -11.18
C VAL A 103 8.75 -1.62 -10.22
N THR A 104 9.90 -1.38 -9.58
CA THR A 104 10.07 -0.25 -8.65
C THR A 104 9.88 1.08 -9.37
N LEU A 105 10.41 1.21 -10.60
CA LEU A 105 10.23 2.41 -11.42
C LEU A 105 8.75 2.62 -11.80
N SER A 106 8.07 1.56 -12.25
CA SER A 106 6.65 1.61 -12.60
C SER A 106 5.79 2.06 -11.41
N LEU A 107 6.07 1.52 -10.23
CA LEU A 107 5.36 1.84 -8.99
C LEU A 107 5.62 3.29 -8.53
N ALA A 108 6.86 3.77 -8.67
CA ALA A 108 7.21 5.16 -8.38
C ALA A 108 6.46 6.14 -9.31
N PHE A 109 6.30 5.81 -10.60
CA PHE A 109 5.48 6.60 -11.52
C PHE A 109 3.99 6.59 -11.12
N ALA A 110 3.46 5.43 -10.71
CA ALA A 110 2.08 5.32 -10.24
C ALA A 110 1.84 6.17 -8.98
N MET A 111 2.76 6.14 -8.02
CA MET A 111 2.70 7.00 -6.82
C MET A 111 2.68 8.49 -7.17
N LYS A 112 3.53 8.93 -8.09
CA LYS A 112 3.57 10.33 -8.53
C LYS A 112 2.23 10.75 -9.13
N LYS A 113 1.59 9.86 -9.89
CA LYS A 113 0.25 10.11 -10.45
C LYS A 113 -0.80 10.21 -9.34
N LEU A 114 -0.83 9.26 -8.40
CA LEU A 114 -1.78 9.26 -7.28
C LEU A 114 -1.62 10.50 -6.38
N MET A 115 -0.39 10.96 -6.17
CA MET A 115 -0.13 12.19 -5.43
C MET A 115 -0.75 13.42 -6.10
N ASN A 116 -0.72 13.50 -7.43
CA ASN A 116 -1.39 14.58 -8.16
C ASN A 116 -2.92 14.50 -8.04
N ASP A 117 -3.47 13.30 -7.85
CA ASP A 117 -4.90 13.04 -7.62
C ASP A 117 -5.29 13.17 -6.13
N MET A 118 -4.50 13.92 -5.33
CA MET A 118 -4.70 14.15 -3.90
C MET A 118 -4.65 12.87 -3.03
N ALA A 119 -4.07 11.78 -3.53
CA ALA A 119 -3.88 10.53 -2.79
C ALA A 119 -2.39 10.32 -2.48
N LEU A 120 -1.98 10.68 -1.26
CA LEU A 120 -0.60 10.49 -0.82
C LEU A 120 -0.33 9.03 -0.40
N VAL A 121 0.45 8.32 -1.20
CA VAL A 121 0.90 6.96 -0.88
C VAL A 121 2.23 7.02 -0.11
N ARG A 122 2.25 6.51 1.13
CA ARG A 122 3.45 6.52 2.00
C ARG A 122 4.38 5.32 1.81
N HIS A 123 3.83 4.15 1.45
CA HIS A 123 4.58 2.92 1.23
C HIS A 123 4.30 2.36 -0.16
N LEU A 124 5.33 1.89 -0.86
CA LEU A 124 5.23 1.32 -2.22
C LEU A 124 4.26 0.13 -2.26
N SER A 125 4.31 -0.71 -1.24
CA SER A 125 3.40 -1.86 -1.03
C SER A 125 1.92 -1.48 -1.08
N ALA A 126 1.54 -0.33 -0.53
CA ALA A 126 0.14 0.07 -0.40
C ALA A 126 -0.53 0.29 -1.77
N CYS A 127 0.22 0.79 -2.76
CA CYS A 127 -0.31 1.04 -4.10
C CYS A 127 -0.71 -0.27 -4.81
N GLU A 128 0.02 -1.35 -4.56
CA GLU A 128 -0.28 -2.66 -5.12
C GLU A 128 -1.44 -3.34 -4.37
N THR A 129 -1.39 -3.31 -3.03
CA THR A 129 -2.44 -3.89 -2.18
C THR A 129 -3.79 -3.28 -2.46
N MET A 130 -3.86 -1.95 -2.67
CA MET A 130 -5.11 -1.27 -3.02
C MET A 130 -5.70 -1.75 -4.36
N GLY A 131 -4.85 -2.08 -5.34
CA GLY A 131 -5.30 -2.65 -6.62
C GLY A 131 -5.89 -4.05 -6.50
N SER A 132 -5.53 -4.78 -5.44
CA SER A 132 -6.03 -6.14 -5.15
C SER A 132 -7.12 -6.15 -4.07
N ALA A 133 -7.58 -4.99 -3.59
CA ALA A 133 -8.55 -4.89 -2.52
C ALA A 133 -9.93 -5.38 -2.98
N SER A 134 -10.51 -6.34 -2.26
CA SER A 134 -11.85 -6.87 -2.50
C SER A 134 -12.92 -6.31 -1.56
N CYS A 135 -12.49 -5.75 -0.41
CA CYS A 135 -13.36 -5.15 0.59
C CYS A 135 -12.75 -3.83 1.07
N ILE A 136 -13.58 -2.79 1.18
CA ILE A 136 -13.19 -1.48 1.72
C ILE A 136 -13.96 -1.26 3.00
N CYS A 137 -13.28 -1.40 4.14
CA CYS A 137 -13.80 -1.04 5.44
C CYS A 137 -13.60 0.47 5.63
N THR A 138 -14.68 1.23 5.51
CA THR A 138 -14.65 2.70 5.64
C THR A 138 -15.32 3.12 6.94
N ASP A 139 -14.76 4.11 7.62
CA ASP A 139 -15.42 4.74 8.76
C ASP A 139 -16.51 5.70 8.26
N LYS A 140 -17.56 5.89 9.06
CA LYS A 140 -18.66 6.78 8.67
C LYS A 140 -18.29 8.23 8.88
N THR A 141 -17.87 8.58 10.09
CA THR A 141 -17.76 9.97 10.53
C THR A 141 -16.46 10.59 9.99
N GLY A 142 -16.57 11.63 9.18
CA GLY A 142 -15.41 12.32 8.61
C GLY A 142 -14.78 11.64 7.39
N THR A 143 -15.26 10.45 7.00
CA THR A 143 -14.89 9.79 5.73
C THR A 143 -16.08 9.72 4.79
N LEU A 144 -17.17 9.02 5.16
CA LEU A 144 -18.41 9.02 4.37
C LEU A 144 -19.25 10.27 4.57
N THR A 145 -19.21 10.84 5.78
CA THR A 145 -19.88 12.10 6.10
C THR A 145 -18.87 13.23 6.20
N THR A 146 -19.29 14.46 5.92
CA THR A 146 -18.46 15.67 6.01
C THR A 146 -18.12 16.09 7.44
N ASN A 147 -18.43 15.25 8.45
CA ASN A 147 -18.37 15.56 9.87
C ASN A 147 -19.06 16.90 10.24
N HIS A 148 -20.02 17.33 9.42
CA HIS A 148 -20.78 18.56 9.61
C HIS A 148 -22.23 18.18 9.92
N MET A 149 -22.60 18.30 11.19
CA MET A 149 -23.94 17.96 11.67
C MET A 149 -24.94 19.04 11.23
N VAL A 150 -25.97 18.63 10.50
CA VAL A 150 -27.04 19.53 10.02
C VAL A 150 -28.40 19.02 10.49
N VAL A 151 -29.26 19.94 10.93
CA VAL A 151 -30.64 19.62 11.30
C VAL A 151 -31.48 19.49 10.02
N ASN A 152 -31.95 18.28 9.71
CA ASN A 152 -32.71 18.01 8.49
C ASN A 152 -34.23 18.15 8.68
N LYS A 153 -34.74 17.78 9.85
CA LYS A 153 -36.18 17.77 10.15
C LYS A 153 -36.42 18.23 11.58
N ILE A 154 -37.49 18.98 11.77
CA ILE A 154 -38.00 19.39 13.08
C ILE A 154 -39.45 18.91 13.19
N TRP A 155 -39.81 18.37 14.34
CA TRP A 155 -41.16 17.94 14.65
C TRP A 155 -41.70 18.76 15.83
N ILE A 156 -42.74 19.55 15.59
CA ILE A 156 -43.36 20.46 16.58
C ILE A 156 -44.87 20.39 16.39
N CYS A 157 -45.63 20.25 17.50
CA CYS A 157 -47.10 20.26 17.50
C CYS A 157 -47.70 19.32 16.42
N GLU A 158 -47.23 18.07 16.38
CA GLU A 158 -47.64 17.03 15.41
C GLU A 158 -47.30 17.30 13.93
N LYS A 159 -46.65 18.43 13.62
CA LYS A 159 -46.23 18.79 12.28
C LYS A 159 -44.73 18.54 12.09
N THR A 160 -44.38 17.85 11.01
CA THR A 160 -42.97 17.67 10.61
C THR A 160 -42.61 18.70 9.54
N THR A 161 -41.64 19.55 9.83
CA THR A 161 -41.09 20.53 8.88
C THR A 161 -39.71 20.08 8.46
N GLN A 162 -39.48 19.91 7.16
CA GLN A 162 -38.14 19.67 6.62
C GLN A 162 -37.44 21.01 6.43
N LEU A 163 -36.22 21.14 6.94
CA LEU A 163 -35.45 22.37 6.80
C LEU A 163 -34.58 22.28 5.55
N LYS A 164 -34.77 23.22 4.61
CA LYS A 164 -33.90 23.40 3.45
C LYS A 164 -33.25 24.77 3.52
N GLY A 165 -32.18 24.88 4.30
CA GLY A 165 -31.41 26.12 4.46
C GLY A 165 -32.00 27.13 5.47
N ASN A 166 -31.45 28.35 5.45
CA ASN A 166 -31.77 29.40 6.43
C ASN A 166 -33.17 30.01 6.26
N GLU A 167 -33.86 29.79 5.14
CA GLU A 167 -35.20 30.33 4.86
C GLU A 167 -36.27 29.74 5.79
N SER A 168 -36.04 28.53 6.33
CA SER A 168 -36.96 27.86 7.24
C SER A 168 -36.87 28.35 8.70
N ALA A 169 -35.94 29.26 9.03
CA ALA A 169 -35.80 29.82 10.38
C ALA A 169 -36.96 30.76 10.75
N ASP A 170 -37.51 31.49 9.78
CA ASP A 170 -38.63 32.41 9.99
C ASP A 170 -39.97 31.66 10.11
N GLU A 171 -40.10 30.50 9.44
CA GLU A 171 -41.24 29.59 9.63
C GLU A 171 -41.25 28.95 11.04
N LEU A 172 -40.08 28.73 11.65
CA LEU A 172 -40.00 28.22 13.02
C LEU A 172 -40.43 29.25 14.06
N LYS A 173 -40.07 30.53 13.88
CA LYS A 173 -40.46 31.61 14.81
C LYS A 173 -41.97 31.86 14.82
N THR A 174 -42.64 31.66 13.69
CA THR A 174 -44.08 31.92 13.54
C THR A 174 -44.95 30.78 14.11
N ASN A 175 -44.44 29.56 14.20
CA ASN A 175 -45.20 28.39 14.67
C ASN A 175 -44.99 28.05 16.16
N ILE A 176 -44.07 28.72 16.86
CA ILE A 176 -43.68 28.39 18.25
C ILE A 176 -44.05 29.56 19.17
N ASN A 177 -44.62 29.24 20.35
CA ASN A 177 -44.89 30.22 21.41
C ASN A 177 -43.58 30.83 21.95
N GLU A 178 -43.56 32.15 22.16
CA GLU A 178 -42.41 32.91 22.68
C GLU A 178 -41.84 32.33 23.99
N GLY A 179 -42.70 31.79 24.86
CA GLY A 179 -42.26 31.16 26.11
C GLY A 179 -41.42 29.88 25.93
N VAL A 180 -41.61 29.14 24.83
CA VAL A 180 -40.83 27.92 24.53
C VAL A 180 -39.49 28.28 23.90
N ILE A 181 -39.46 29.34 23.07
CA ILE A 181 -38.23 29.85 22.46
C ILE A 181 -37.25 30.32 23.53
N SER A 182 -37.72 31.03 24.56
CA SER A 182 -36.85 31.54 25.64
C SER A 182 -36.18 30.41 26.43
N ILE A 183 -36.93 29.36 26.77
CA ILE A 183 -36.41 28.17 27.46
C ILE A 183 -35.40 27.44 26.58
N LEU A 184 -35.70 27.26 25.30
CA LEU A 184 -34.81 26.60 24.35
C LEU A 184 -33.49 27.37 24.19
N SER A 185 -33.54 28.70 24.05
CA SER A 185 -32.35 29.53 23.98
C SER A 185 -31.51 29.41 25.26
N GLN A 186 -32.12 29.47 26.43
CA GLN A 186 -31.40 29.33 27.71
C GLN A 186 -30.73 27.95 27.83
N ALA A 187 -31.41 26.88 27.41
CA ALA A 187 -30.85 25.54 27.41
C ALA A 187 -29.65 25.40 26.45
N ILE A 188 -29.74 26.01 25.25
CA ILE A 188 -28.64 25.99 24.27
C ILE A 188 -27.41 26.70 24.84
N PHE A 189 -27.57 27.90 25.43
CA PHE A 189 -26.46 28.68 25.99
C PHE A 189 -25.82 28.04 27.22
N GLN A 190 -26.58 27.29 28.03
CA GLN A 190 -26.04 26.63 29.23
C GLN A 190 -25.29 25.33 28.91
N ASN A 191 -25.67 24.63 27.84
CA ASN A 191 -25.13 23.29 27.54
C ASN A 191 -24.13 23.28 26.37
N THR A 192 -23.97 24.39 25.66
CA THR A 192 -23.17 24.43 24.44
C THR A 192 -22.14 25.55 24.51
N SER A 193 -20.87 25.22 24.28
CA SER A 193 -19.80 26.20 24.04
C SER A 193 -19.71 26.60 22.56
N ALA A 194 -20.84 26.59 21.84
CA ALA A 194 -20.86 26.85 20.41
C ALA A 194 -20.52 28.31 20.12
N GLU A 195 -19.55 28.51 19.23
CA GLU A 195 -19.19 29.83 18.71
C GLU A 195 -19.83 30.01 17.33
N VAL A 196 -20.42 31.19 17.09
CA VAL A 196 -20.99 31.51 15.77
C VAL A 196 -19.86 31.88 14.82
N VAL A 197 -19.33 30.87 14.12
CA VAL A 197 -18.32 31.07 13.08
C VAL A 197 -19.01 31.56 11.82
N LYS A 198 -18.81 32.84 11.47
CA LYS A 198 -19.21 33.37 10.16
C LYS A 198 -18.25 32.83 9.11
N ASP A 199 -18.77 32.27 8.03
CA ASP A 199 -17.92 31.76 6.95
C ASP A 199 -17.17 32.92 6.26
N LYS A 200 -16.11 32.65 5.49
CA LYS A 200 -15.31 33.67 4.78
C LYS A 200 -16.13 34.56 3.82
N ASN A 201 -17.38 34.18 3.55
CA ASN A 201 -18.36 34.91 2.75
C ASN A 201 -19.33 35.79 3.57
N GLY A 202 -19.14 35.94 4.89
CA GLY A 202 -19.91 36.86 5.72
C GLY A 202 -21.37 36.48 5.96
N LYS A 203 -21.72 35.20 5.79
CA LYS A 203 -22.99 34.63 6.23
C LYS A 203 -22.78 33.68 7.38
#